data_AF-A0A1V5G0Q1-F1
#
_entry.id   AF-A0A1V5G0Q1-F1
#
_cell.length_a   1.000
_cell.length_b   1.000
_cell.length_c   1.000
_cell.angle_alpha   90.00
_cell.angle_beta   90.00
_cell.angle_gamma   90.00
#
_symmetry.space_group_name_H-M   'P 1'
#
loop_
_entity.id
_entity.type
_entity.pdbx_description
1 polymer ?
#
loop_
_entity_poly.entity_id
_entity_poly.type
_entity_poly.pdbx_seq_one_letter_code
_entity_poly.pdbx_strand_id
1 'polypeptide(L)'
;MELANALDFTASPQLASRLNALYNFIVDGLVESIRDRDPKRLRACEGLLATLAEAWRHVTRPQPSLPPKIDSNQYSRRTIALSA
;
A
#
# COMPACT_ATOMS: atom_id res chain seq x y z
N MET A 1 20.50 7.61 1.50
CA MET A 1 19.13 7.85 2.03
C MET A 1 18.61 6.52 2.57
N GLU A 2 18.47 6.41 3.89
CA GLU A 2 18.15 5.14 4.57
C GLU A 2 16.84 4.47 4.07
N LEU A 3 15.81 5.26 3.73
CA LEU A 3 14.51 4.73 3.27
C LEU A 3 14.53 4.17 1.85
N ALA A 4 15.27 4.79 0.94
CA ALA A 4 15.43 4.28 -0.42
C ALA A 4 16.29 3.00 -0.44
N ASN A 5 17.24 2.90 0.49
CA ASN A 5 18.10 1.72 0.65
C ASN A 5 17.36 0.50 1.22
N ALA A 6 16.21 0.71 1.87
CA ALA A 6 15.37 -0.36 2.42
C ALA A 6 14.38 -0.95 1.39
N LEU A 7 14.33 -0.44 0.15
CA LEU A 7 13.44 -0.93 -0.88
C LEU A 7 13.94 -2.24 -1.47
N ASP A 8 13.12 -3.29 -1.39
CA ASP A 8 13.38 -4.56 -2.05
C ASP A 8 12.84 -4.53 -3.49
N PHE A 9 13.76 -4.34 -4.44
CA PHE A 9 13.47 -4.36 -5.88
C PHE A 9 13.22 -5.77 -6.42
N THR A 10 13.57 -6.82 -5.68
CA THR A 10 13.35 -8.22 -6.05
C THR A 10 11.89 -8.63 -5.80
N ALA A 11 11.26 -8.12 -4.74
CA ALA A 11 9.86 -8.41 -4.43
C ALA A 11 8.87 -7.71 -5.39
N SER A 12 9.11 -6.46 -5.76
CA SER A 12 8.31 -5.74 -6.76
C SER A 12 9.10 -4.59 -7.41
N PRO A 13 9.72 -4.82 -8.59
CA PRO A 13 10.62 -3.84 -9.20
C PRO A 13 9.90 -2.54 -9.62
N GLN A 14 8.63 -2.65 -10.03
CA GLN A 14 7.83 -1.51 -10.47
C GLN A 14 7.38 -0.64 -9.28
N LEU A 15 7.00 -1.27 -8.18
CA LEU A 15 6.62 -0.55 -6.96
C LEU A 15 7.83 0.11 -6.32
N ALA A 16 8.94 -0.63 -6.19
CA ALA A 16 10.19 -0.09 -5.66
C ALA A 16 10.72 1.09 -6.49
N SER A 17 10.67 1.00 -7.82
CA SER A 17 11.05 2.12 -8.71
C SER A 17 10.17 3.36 -8.51
N ARG A 18 8.85 3.19 -8.40
CA ARG A 18 7.92 4.30 -8.14
C ARG A 18 8.14 4.94 -6.77
N LEU A 19 8.38 4.14 -5.74
CA LEU A 19 8.68 4.63 -4.39
C LEU A 19 10.02 5.39 -4.38
N ASN A 20 11.04 4.86 -5.04
CA ASN A 20 12.33 5.53 -5.16
C ASN A 20 12.22 6.89 -5.86
N ALA A 21 11.48 6.96 -6.97
CA ALA A 21 11.21 8.22 -7.66
C ALA A 21 10.45 9.23 -6.78
N LEU A 22 9.47 8.76 -6.01
CA LEU A 22 8.70 9.59 -5.09
C LEU A 22 9.59 10.15 -3.95
N TYR A 23 10.46 9.32 -3.37
CA TYR A 23 11.37 9.78 -2.32
C TYR A 23 12.38 10.81 -2.83
N ASN A 24 12.91 10.64 -4.05
CA ASN A 24 13.78 11.64 -4.67
C ASN A 24 13.04 12.96 -4.88
N PHE A 25 11.82 12.91 -5.40
CA PHE A 25 10.98 14.10 -5.57
C PHE A 25 10.72 14.86 -4.26
N ILE A 26 10.45 14.13 -3.17
CA ILE A 26 10.22 14.73 -1.85
C ILE A 26 11.50 15.41 -1.35
N VAL A 27 12.66 14.80 -1.54
CA VAL A 27 13.93 15.40 -1.10
C VAL A 27 14.28 16.64 -1.91
N ASP A 28 14.12 16.61 -3.22
CA ASP A 28 14.31 17.79 -4.06
C ASP A 28 13.37 18.91 -3.62
N GLY A 29 12.09 18.58 -3.38
CA GLY A 29 11.09 19.53 -2.88
C GLY A 29 11.43 20.12 -1.51
N LEU A 30 12.02 19.34 -0.59
CA LEU A 30 12.49 19.82 0.71
C LEU A 30 13.67 20.77 0.56
N VAL A 31 14.67 20.43 -0.27
CA VAL A 31 15.82 21.29 -0.55
C VAL A 31 15.37 22.62 -1.15
N GLU A 32 14.46 22.59 -2.12
CA GLU A 32 13.88 23.79 -2.73
C GLU A 32 13.07 24.61 -1.72
N SER A 33 12.30 23.96 -0.83
CA SER A 33 11.51 24.68 0.19
C SER A 33 12.39 25.47 1.16
N ILE A 34 13.57 24.94 1.50
CA ILE A 34 14.56 25.61 2.34
C ILE A 34 15.18 26.78 1.58
N ARG A 35 15.57 26.55 0.32
CA ARG A 35 16.17 27.58 -0.54
C ARG A 35 15.23 28.78 -0.75
N ASP A 36 13.97 28.49 -1.07
CA ASP A 36 13.00 29.50 -1.50
C ASP A 36 12.15 30.02 -0.30
N ARG A 37 12.42 29.52 0.92
CA ARG A 37 11.66 29.80 2.15
C ARG A 37 10.16 29.65 1.96
N ASP A 38 9.75 28.60 1.23
CA ASP A 38 8.35 28.32 0.91
C ASP A 38 7.76 27.27 1.87
N PRO A 39 7.05 27.70 2.94
CA PRO A 39 6.42 26.76 3.87
C PRO A 39 5.29 25.94 3.22
N LYS A 40 4.72 26.38 2.09
CA LYS A 40 3.67 25.61 1.39
C LYS A 40 4.28 24.37 0.72
N ARG A 41 5.47 24.48 0.14
CA ARG A 41 6.19 23.35 -0.45
C ARG A 41 6.59 22.33 0.61
N LEU A 42 6.99 22.80 1.80
CA LEU A 42 7.26 21.93 2.95
C LEU A 42 6.00 21.14 3.38
N ARG A 43 4.86 21.81 3.48
CA ARG A 43 3.55 21.18 3.79
C ARG A 43 3.13 20.17 2.73
N ALA A 44 3.43 20.43 1.46
CA ALA A 44 3.15 19.48 0.37
C ALA A 44 4.01 18.20 0.51
N CYS A 45 5.29 18.35 0.82
CA CYS A 45 6.19 17.21 1.07
C CYS A 45 5.72 16.38 2.28
N GLU A 46 5.30 17.04 3.36
CA GLU A 46 4.70 16.40 4.53
C GLU A 46 3.43 15.61 4.17
N GLY A 47 2.53 16.20 3.37
CA GLY A 47 1.30 15.55 2.93
C GLY A 47 1.54 14.27 2.10
N LEU A 48 2.56 14.26 1.24
CA LEU A 48 2.96 13.08 0.48
C LEU A 48 3.46 11.96 1.40
N LEU A 49 4.32 12.29 2.37
CA LEU A 49 4.82 11.33 3.36
C LEU A 49 3.71 10.79 4.25
N ALA A 50 2.77 11.65 4.68
CA ALA A 50 1.62 11.24 5.49
C ALA A 50 0.70 10.27 4.73
N THR A 51 0.46 10.53 3.45
CA THR A 51 -0.34 9.66 2.57
C THR A 51 0.31 8.28 2.42
N LEU A 52 1.64 8.25 2.22
CA LEU A 52 2.38 7.00 2.10
C LEU A 52 2.38 6.22 3.42
N ALA A 53 2.55 6.90 4.55
CA ALA A 53 2.50 6.28 5.86
C ALA A 53 1.11 5.70 6.17
N GLU A 54 0.03 6.37 5.78
CA GLU A 54 -1.33 5.85 5.92
C GLU A 54 -1.55 4.61 5.05
N ALA A 55 -1.15 4.66 3.78
CA ALA A 55 -1.22 3.50 2.89
C ALA A 55 -0.46 2.29 3.47
N TRP A 56 0.72 2.52 4.05
CA TRP A 56 1.50 1.46 4.69
C TRP A 56 0.81 0.86 5.92
N ARG A 57 0.15 1.70 6.73
CA ARG A 57 -0.67 1.24 7.88
C ARG A 57 -1.82 0.33 7.46
N HIS A 58 -2.46 0.61 6.32
CA HIS A 58 -3.53 -0.23 5.80
C HIS A 58 -3.04 -1.60 5.34
N VAL A 59 -1.85 -1.68 4.75
CA VAL A 59 -1.26 -2.94 4.26
C VAL A 59 -0.76 -3.82 5.41
N THR A 60 -0.25 -3.21 6.49
CA THR A 60 0.26 -3.94 7.67
C THR A 60 -0.84 -4.35 8.65
N ARG A 61 -2.05 -3.78 8.55
CA ARG A 61 -3.19 -4.24 9.35
C ARG A 61 -3.68 -5.61 8.81
N PRO A 62 -3.79 -6.65 9.64
CA PRO A 62 -4.38 -7.92 9.22
C PRO A 62 -5.81 -7.67 8.74
N GLN A 63 -6.10 -8.01 7.48
CA GLN A 63 -7.48 -8.06 7.02
C GLN A 63 -8.19 -9.17 7.78
N PRO A 64 -9.36 -8.92 8.43
CA PRO A 64 -10.18 -10.02 8.93
C PRO A 64 -10.54 -10.90 7.73
N SER A 65 -10.08 -12.14 7.75
CA SER A 65 -10.36 -13.13 6.72
C SER A 65 -11.88 -13.23 6.55
N LEU A 66 -12.36 -12.99 5.33
CA LEU A 66 -13.77 -13.26 5.02
C LEU A 66 -14.08 -14.73 5.38
N PRO A 67 -15.23 -15.02 6.00
CA PRO A 67 -15.64 -16.40 6.24
C PRO A 67 -15.65 -17.14 4.90
N PRO A 68 -15.19 -18.41 4.87
CA PRO A 68 -15.11 -19.18 3.64
C PRO A 68 -16.47 -19.18 2.96
N LYS A 69 -16.48 -18.88 1.65
CA LYS A 69 -17.69 -18.98 0.82
C LYS A 69 -18.24 -20.40 1.01
N ILE A 70 -19.40 -20.53 1.64
CA ILE A 70 -20.11 -21.79 1.70
C ILE A 70 -20.52 -22.09 0.25
N ASP A 71 -19.82 -23.04 -0.39
CA ASP A 71 -20.17 -23.50 -1.72
C ASP A 71 -21.61 -24.04 -1.68
N SER A 72 -22.54 -23.30 -2.29
CA SER A 72 -23.96 -23.64 -2.39
C SER A 72 -24.24 -24.99 -3.07
N ASN A 73 -23.21 -25.64 -3.63
CA ASN A 73 -23.29 -26.92 -4.31
C ASN A 73 -23.40 -28.13 -3.36
N GLN A 74 -23.26 -27.91 -2.04
CA GLN A 74 -23.40 -28.98 -1.04
C GLN A 74 -24.87 -29.30 -0.66
N TYR A 75 -25.81 -28.39 -0.93
CA TYR A 75 -27.22 -28.62 -0.60
C TYR A 75 -27.96 -29.47 -1.66
N SER A 76 -27.48 -29.49 -2.91
CA SER A 76 -28.15 -30.21 -4.01
C SER A 76 -27.88 -31.72 -4.04
N ARG A 77 -26.95 -32.23 -3.21
CA ARG A 77 -26.60 -33.66 -3.18
C ARG A 77 -27.32 -34.48 -2.10
N ARG A 78 -28.04 -33.85 -1.19
CA ARG A 78 -28.70 -34.54 -0.05
C ARG A 78 -30.17 -34.89 -0.27
N THR A 79 -30.78 -34.42 -1.36
CA THR A 79 -32.21 -34.66 -1.66
C THR A 79 -32.48 -35.79 -2.64
N ILE A 80 -31.46 -36.47 -3.18
CA ILE A 80 -31.64 -37.54 -4.18
C ILE A 80 -31.45 -38.96 -3.59
N ALA A 81 -31.23 -39.10 -2.28
CA ALA A 81 -30.95 -40.38 -1.63
C ALA A 81 -32.02 -40.82 -0.60
N LEU A 82 -33.27 -40.36 -0.74
CA LEU A 82 -34.38 -40.83 0.11
C LEU A 82 -35.67 -41.14 -0.67
N SER A 83 -35.55 -41.53 -1.93
CA SER A 83 -36.68 -42.05 -2.70
C SER A 83 -36.18 -42.96 -3.82
N ALA A 84 -35.76 -44.17 -3.43
CA ALA A 84 -35.64 -45.36 -4.27
C ALA A 84 -35.91 -46.58 -3.39
#